data_AF-A0A7J7NLI3-F1
#
_entry.id   AF-A0A7J7NLI3-F1
#
_cell.length_a   1.000
_cell.length_b   1.000
_cell.length_c   1.000
_cell.angle_alpha   90.00
_cell.angle_beta   90.00
_cell.angle_gamma   90.00
#
_symmetry.space_group_name_H-M   'P 1'
#
loop_
_entity.id
_entity.type
_entity.pdbx_description
1 polymer ?
#
loop_
_entity_poly.entity_id
_entity_poly.type
_entity_poly.pdbx_seq_one_letter_code
_entity_poly.pdbx_strand_id
1 'polypeptide(L)'
;MDSRWPKRRLEYAAEVIVEALKELQGGMSRQEVKDAARLHIGDTGLLDFVIKSINNYIIGNYMVLRTLIPSTRVLEININDVNSPQL
;
A
#
# COMPACT_ATOMS: atom_id res chain seq x y z
N MET A 1 -17.22 2.54 3.30
CA MET A 1 -17.01 3.47 2.17
C MET A 1 -17.48 2.74 0.93
N ASP A 2 -18.51 3.24 0.27
CA ASP A 2 -18.94 2.67 -1.01
C ASP A 2 -17.92 3.03 -2.08
N SER A 3 -17.31 2.01 -2.67
CA SER A 3 -16.35 2.17 -3.75
C SER A 3 -17.09 2.20 -5.09
N ARG A 4 -16.69 3.10 -5.99
CA ARG A 4 -17.13 3.08 -7.40
C ARG A 4 -16.47 1.96 -8.22
N TRP A 5 -15.46 1.29 -7.67
CA TRP A 5 -14.76 0.19 -8.33
C TRP A 5 -15.25 -1.16 -7.79
N PRO A 6 -15.41 -2.17 -8.66
CA PRO A 6 -15.74 -3.53 -8.23
C PRO A 6 -14.73 -4.09 -7.24
N LYS A 7 -15.18 -4.94 -6.32
CA LYS A 7 -14.35 -5.57 -5.28
C LYS A 7 -13.05 -6.16 -5.84
N ARG A 8 -13.13 -6.96 -6.92
CA ARG A 8 -11.96 -7.56 -7.58
C ARG A 8 -10.91 -6.55 -8.03
N ARG A 9 -11.34 -5.35 -8.45
CA ARG A 9 -10.43 -4.29 -8.90
C ARG A 9 -9.74 -3.60 -7.72
N LEU A 10 -10.40 -3.53 -6.57
CA LEU A 10 -9.80 -3.05 -5.33
C LEU A 10 -8.76 -4.06 -4.81
N GLU A 11 -9.09 -5.36 -4.82
CA GLU A 11 -8.19 -6.44 -4.40
C GLU A 11 -6.93 -6.47 -5.27
N TYR A 12 -7.10 -6.43 -6.60
CA TYR A 12 -5.96 -6.38 -7.51
C TYR A 12 -5.07 -5.14 -7.29
N ALA A 13 -5.66 -3.97 -7.07
CA ALA A 13 -4.89 -2.76 -6.78
C ALA A 13 -4.15 -2.85 -5.43
N ALA A 14 -4.75 -3.48 -4.43
CA ALA A 14 -4.13 -3.72 -3.14
C ALA A 14 -2.93 -4.67 -3.26
N GLU A 15 -3.04 -5.73 -4.06
CA GLU A 15 -1.93 -6.65 -4.36
C GLU A 15 -0.78 -5.93 -5.07
N VAL A 16 -1.07 -5.14 -6.12
CA VAL A 16 -0.05 -4.35 -6.83
C VAL A 16 0.69 -3.38 -5.90
N ILE A 17 -0.03 -2.75 -4.96
CA ILE A 17 0.60 -1.87 -3.96
C ILE A 17 1.54 -2.65 -3.04
N VAL A 18 1.15 -3.85 -2.61
CA VAL A 18 2.02 -4.71 -1.78
C VAL A 18 3.25 -5.16 -2.55
N GLU A 19 3.12 -5.55 -3.82
CA GLU A 19 4.28 -5.90 -4.65
C GLU A 19 5.24 -4.71 -4.81
N ALA A 20 4.73 -3.51 -5.07
CA ALA A 20 5.57 -2.32 -5.08
C ALA A 20 6.33 -2.14 -3.75
N LEU A 21 5.63 -2.29 -2.62
CA LEU A 21 6.22 -2.17 -1.27
C LEU A 21 7.26 -3.25 -0.94
N LYS A 22 7.24 -4.40 -1.61
CA LYS A 22 8.29 -5.44 -1.44
C LYS A 22 9.59 -5.08 -2.14
N GLU A 23 9.53 -4.37 -3.27
CA GLU A 23 10.71 -4.03 -4.06
C GLU A 23 11.62 -3.03 -3.35
N LEU A 24 11.08 -2.22 -2.43
CA LEU A 24 11.84 -1.30 -1.59
C LEU A 24 11.93 -1.84 -0.15
N GLN A 25 13.15 -2.00 0.35
CA GLN A 25 13.44 -2.52 1.71
C GLN A 25 13.13 -1.50 2.83
N GLY A 26 12.23 -0.54 2.59
CA GLY A 26 11.90 0.54 3.50
C GLY A 26 10.56 1.19 3.17
N GLY A 27 10.11 2.08 4.04
CA GLY A 27 8.83 2.76 3.89
C GLY A 27 8.81 3.68 2.68
N MET A 28 7.67 3.71 2.00
CA MET A 28 7.45 4.61 0.87
C MET A 28 6.47 5.73 1.22
N SER A 29 6.74 6.94 0.78
CA SER A 29 5.73 7.98 0.75
C SER A 29 4.56 7.57 -0.14
N ARG A 30 3.40 8.19 0.09
CA ARG A 30 2.23 7.98 -0.76
C ARG A 30 2.52 8.24 -2.25
N GLN A 31 3.37 9.20 -2.57
CA GLN A 31 3.67 9.52 -3.97
C GLN A 31 4.50 8.41 -4.62
N GLU A 32 5.50 7.89 -3.91
CA GLU A 32 6.34 6.78 -4.38
C GLU A 32 5.51 5.50 -4.60
N VAL A 33 4.62 5.15 -3.66
CA VAL A 33 3.72 4.00 -3.85
C VAL A 33 2.85 4.15 -5.10
N LYS A 34 2.33 5.35 -5.35
CA LYS A 34 1.54 5.61 -6.56
C LYS A 34 2.38 5.49 -7.82
N ASP A 35 3.58 6.04 -7.81
CA ASP A 35 4.45 6.06 -8.99
C ASP A 35 4.91 4.65 -9.36
N ALA A 36 5.26 3.82 -8.37
CA ALA A 36 5.54 2.40 -8.59
C ALA A 36 4.31 1.64 -9.11
N ALA A 37 3.15 1.79 -8.44
CA ALA A 37 1.93 1.08 -8.85
C ALA A 37 1.37 1.53 -10.21
N ARG A 38 1.64 2.77 -10.63
CA ARG A 38 1.23 3.32 -11.95
C ARG A 38 1.82 2.57 -13.14
N LEU A 39 2.96 1.88 -12.95
CA LEU A 39 3.54 1.01 -13.97
C LEU A 39 2.61 -0.16 -14.34
N HIS A 40 1.69 -0.52 -13.44
CA HIS A 40 0.72 -1.60 -13.63
C HIS A 40 -0.73 -1.10 -13.72
N ILE A 41 -1.07 0.01 -13.06
CA ILE A 41 -2.43 0.55 -12.97
C ILE A 41 -2.43 2.05 -13.30
N GLY A 42 -2.92 2.41 -14.49
CA GLY A 42 -3.05 3.82 -14.89
C GLY A 42 -4.17 4.60 -14.16
N ASP A 43 -5.11 3.91 -13.49
CA ASP A 43 -6.22 4.52 -12.75
C ASP A 43 -5.74 5.12 -11.42
N THR A 44 -5.29 6.36 -11.46
CA THR A 44 -4.70 7.02 -10.29
C THR A 44 -5.70 7.30 -9.16
N GLY A 45 -6.99 7.43 -9.49
CA GLY A 45 -8.06 7.59 -8.51
C GLY A 45 -8.28 6.31 -7.70
N LEU A 46 -8.21 5.14 -8.37
CA LEU A 46 -8.25 3.84 -7.71
C LEU A 46 -7.07 3.67 -6.75
N LEU A 47 -5.85 3.97 -7.21
CA LEU A 47 -4.65 3.86 -6.37
C LEU A 47 -4.75 4.75 -5.12
N ASP A 48 -5.17 6.01 -5.29
CA ASP A 48 -5.37 6.94 -4.18
C ASP A 48 -6.43 6.46 -3.20
N PHE A 49 -7.52 5.87 -3.70
CA PHE A 49 -8.56 5.31 -2.86
C PHE A 49 -8.03 4.12 -2.05
N VAL A 50 -7.40 3.15 -2.70
CA VAL A 50 -6.90 1.94 -2.04
C VAL A 50 -5.83 2.27 -1.00
N ILE A 51 -4.83 3.11 -1.33
CA ILE A 51 -3.79 3.54 -0.38
C ILE A 51 -4.39 4.20 0.88
N LYS A 52 -5.48 4.95 0.72
CA LYS A 52 -6.18 5.56 1.86
C LYS A 52 -6.88 4.52 2.73
N SER A 53 -7.40 3.45 2.12
CA SER A 53 -8.25 2.44 2.74
C SER A 53 -7.53 1.25 3.39
N ILE A 54 -6.29 0.93 3.00
CA ILE A 54 -5.59 -0.31 3.41
C ILE A 54 -4.67 -0.17 4.64
N ASN A 55 -4.82 0.87 5.46
CA ASN A 55 -4.02 0.98 6.69
C ASN A 55 -4.50 0.00 7.76
N ASN A 56 -3.57 -0.72 8.39
CA ASN A 56 -3.87 -1.78 9.35
C ASN A 56 -4.73 -2.89 8.72
N TYR A 57 -4.40 -3.24 7.47
CA TYR A 57 -5.11 -4.26 6.70
C TYR A 57 -4.13 -5.32 6.20
N ILE A 58 -4.58 -6.57 6.17
CA ILE A 58 -3.78 -7.72 5.70
C ILE A 58 -4.14 -8.01 4.24
N ILE A 59 -3.12 -8.09 3.39
CA ILE A 59 -3.23 -8.46 1.98
C ILE A 59 -2.25 -9.62 1.75
N GLY A 60 -2.79 -10.80 1.43
CA GLY A 60 -2.01 -12.05 1.47
C GLY A 60 -1.44 -12.26 2.88
N ASN A 61 -0.12 -12.29 2.99
CA ASN A 61 0.62 -12.45 4.26
C ASN A 61 1.21 -11.14 4.79
N TYR A 62 0.88 -10.00 4.20
CA TYR A 62 1.50 -8.72 4.56
C TYR A 62 0.49 -7.79 5.21
N MET A 63 0.84 -7.31 6.40
CA MET A 63 0.14 -6.22 7.07
C MET A 63 0.66 -4.89 6.54
N VAL A 64 -0.22 -4.08 5.96
CA VAL A 64 0.11 -2.73 5.52
C VAL A 64 -0.06 -1.74 6.67
N LEU A 65 0.97 -0.96 6.94
CA LEU A 65 1.00 0.05 8.00
C LEU A 65 1.35 1.42 7.44
N ARG A 66 0.79 2.47 8.05
CA ARG A 66 1.22 3.85 7.85
C ARG A 66 1.85 4.40 9.10
N THR A 67 3.07 4.90 8.97
CA THR A 67 3.86 5.45 10.07
C THR A 67 4.20 6.90 9.76
N LEU A 68 3.95 7.81 10.71
CA LEU A 68 4.43 9.18 10.60
C LEU A 68 5.91 9.21 10.99
N ILE A 69 6.77 9.57 10.05
CA ILE A 69 8.20 9.71 10.32
C ILE A 69 8.44 11.07 10.99
N PRO A 70 8.91 11.12 12.25
CA PRO A 70 8.96 12.38 13.00
C PRO A 70 9.88 13.43 12.39
N SER A 71 11.01 13.01 11.81
CA SER A 71 12.04 13.90 11.24
C SER A 71 11.59 14.59 9.95
N THR A 72 10.87 13.87 9.08
CA THR A 72 10.42 14.38 7.77
C THR A 72 8.97 14.84 7.78
N ARG A 73 8.20 14.46 8.81
CA ARG A 73 6.74 14.65 8.91
C ARG A 73 5.97 14.01 7.75
N VAL A 74 6.59 13.05 7.05
CA VAL A 74 5.98 12.28 5.97
C VAL A 74 5.32 11.02 6.54
N LEU A 75 4.14 10.69 6.00
CA LEU A 75 3.53 9.37 6.23
C LEU A 75 4.12 8.38 5.24
N GLU A 76 4.82 7.38 5.79
CA GLU A 76 5.34 6.25 5.03
C GLU A 76 4.41 5.05 5.15
N ILE A 77 4.26 4.35 4.03
CA ILE A 77 3.53 3.11 3.90
C ILE A 77 4.58 1.99 3.92
N ASN A 78 4.36 1.02 4.80
CA ASN A 78 5.26 -0.12 5.03
C ASN A 78 4.45 -1.41 4.99
N ILE A 79 5.14 -2.54 4.75
CA ILE A 79 4.58 -3.88 4.92
C ILE A 79 5.39 -4.68 5.92
N ASN A 80 4.69 -5.45 6.76
CA ASN A 80 5.29 -6.45 7.62
C ASN A 80 4.71 -7.82 7.26
N ASP A 81 5.57 -8.81 7.05
CA ASP A 81 5.12 -10.19 6.91
C ASP A 81 4.61 -10.70 8.27
N VAL A 82 3.33 -11.09 8.31
CA VAL A 82 2.67 -11.54 9.56
C VAL A 82 3.11 -12.95 9.98
N ASN A 83 3.71 -13.70 9.07
CA ASN A 83 4.20 -15.06 9.34
C ASN A 83 5.70 -15.09 9.64
N SER A 84 6.40 -13.98 9.43
CA SER A 84 7.81 -13.86 9.80
C SER A 84 7.95 -13.66 11.31
N PRO A 85 8.87 -14.38 11.99
CA PRO A 85 9.12 -14.18 13.41
C PRO A 85 9.52 -12.74 13.69
N GLN A 86 8.86 -12.09 14.65
CA GLN A 86 9.28 -10.81 15.18
C GLN A 86 10.51 -11.08 16.05
N LEU A 87 11.70 -10.74 15.54
CA LEU A 87 12.96 -10.80 16.28
C LEU A 87 13.00 -9.75 17.40
#